data_AF-A0A8T3MIM0-F1
#
_entry.id   AF-A0A8T3MIM0-F1
#
_cell.length_a   1.000
_cell.length_b   1.000
_cell.length_c   1.000
_cell.angle_alpha   90.00
_cell.angle_beta   90.00
_cell.angle_gamma   90.00
#
_symmetry.space_group_name_H-M   'P 1'
#
loop_
_entity.id
_entity.type
_entity.pdbx_description
1 polymer ?
#
loop_
_entity_poly.entity_id
_entity_poly.type
_entity_poly.pdbx_seq_one_letter_code
_entity_poly.pdbx_strand_id
1 'polypeptide(L)'
;METHPSPAEELPALYRAILDGVAELERRGLRREAALARTAATAAYSRSWDDRGRRKLLAISRRIDRLVDGETPPRGASTRSIQVGDSVTAR
;
A
#
# COMPACT_ATOMS: atom_id res chain seq x y z
N MET A 1 -7.65 -2.09 34.07
CA MET A 1 -8.39 -1.36 33.03
C MET A 1 -7.48 -1.26 31.83
N GLU A 2 -7.78 -1.98 30.76
CA GLU A 2 -7.03 -1.88 29.50
C GLU A 2 -7.47 -0.57 28.84
N THR A 3 -6.61 0.46 28.89
CA THR A 3 -6.83 1.71 28.18
C THR A 3 -6.63 1.40 26.70
N HIS A 4 -7.71 1.13 25.98
CA HIS A 4 -7.65 1.11 24.52
C HIS A 4 -7.22 2.51 24.08
N PRO A 5 -6.08 2.66 23.38
CA PRO A 5 -5.59 3.97 22.99
C PRO A 5 -6.64 4.65 22.13
N SER A 6 -6.91 5.90 22.44
CA SER A 6 -7.80 6.73 21.63
C SER A 6 -7.24 6.82 20.21
N PRO A 7 -8.09 7.03 19.19
CA PRO A 7 -7.62 7.24 17.82
C PRO A 7 -6.51 8.30 17.73
N ALA A 8 -6.61 9.36 18.52
CA ALA A 8 -5.59 10.42 18.60
C ALA A 8 -4.22 9.92 19.07
N GLU A 9 -4.15 8.88 19.91
CA GLU A 9 -2.92 8.25 20.37
C GLU A 9 -2.35 7.25 19.35
N GLU A 10 -3.21 6.56 18.59
CA GLU A 10 -2.79 5.61 17.54
C GLU A 10 -2.36 6.30 16.23
N LEU A 11 -2.97 7.46 15.90
CA LEU A 11 -2.74 8.18 14.64
C LEU A 11 -1.25 8.50 14.39
N PRO A 12 -0.47 9.03 15.36
CA PRO A 12 0.95 9.30 15.18
C PRO A 12 1.78 8.04 14.88
N ALA A 13 1.48 6.91 15.52
CA ALA A 13 2.18 5.66 15.27
C ALA A 13 1.88 5.13 13.86
N LEU A 14 0.61 5.16 13.45
CA LEU A 14 0.20 4.80 12.09
C LEU A 14 0.84 5.71 11.03
N TYR A 15 0.93 7.01 11.30
CA TYR A 15 1.55 7.96 10.38
C TYR A 15 3.04 7.66 10.19
N ARG A 16 3.79 7.35 11.27
CA ARG A 16 5.20 6.97 11.18
C ARG A 16 5.41 5.68 10.40
N ALA A 17 4.62 4.64 10.67
CA ALA A 17 4.69 3.38 9.93
C ALA A 17 4.48 3.58 8.41
N ILE A 18 3.56 4.47 8.03
CA ILE A 18 3.35 4.83 6.63
C ILE A 18 4.58 5.53 6.04
N LEU A 19 5.24 6.44 6.77
CA LEU A 19 6.45 7.09 6.30
C LEU A 19 7.61 6.09 6.12
N ASP A 20 7.73 5.10 6.99
CA ASP A 20 8.72 4.03 6.87
C ASP A 20 8.47 3.19 5.61
N GLY A 21 7.20 2.82 5.37
CA GLY A 21 6.81 2.11 4.15
C GLY A 21 6.99 2.95 2.88
N VAL A 22 6.75 4.26 2.93
CA VAL A 22 7.05 5.19 1.82
C VAL A 22 8.55 5.18 1.50
N ALA A 23 9.41 5.25 2.52
CA ALA A 23 10.85 5.19 2.32
C ALA A 23 11.27 3.84 1.68
N GLU A 24 10.61 2.74 2.05
CA GLU A 24 10.83 1.44 1.42
C GLU A 24 10.41 1.39 -0.05
N LEU A 25 9.25 1.97 -0.39
CA LEU A 25 8.81 2.11 -1.78
C LEU A 25 9.80 2.94 -2.61
N GLU A 26 10.33 4.02 -2.04
CA GLU A 26 11.35 4.86 -2.69
C GLU A 26 12.66 4.09 -2.93
N ARG A 27 13.12 3.30 -1.95
CA ARG A 27 14.29 2.42 -2.09
C ARG A 27 14.13 1.39 -3.21
N ARG A 28 12.91 0.89 -3.42
CA ARG A 28 12.55 -0.05 -4.49
C ARG A 28 12.32 0.60 -5.85
N GLY A 29 12.44 1.93 -5.94
CA GLY A 29 12.20 2.68 -7.18
C GLY A 29 10.72 2.97 -7.48
N LEU A 30 9.80 2.58 -6.60
CA LEU A 30 8.35 2.84 -6.71
C LEU A 30 8.00 4.28 -6.30
N ARG A 31 8.69 5.26 -6.89
CA ARG A 31 8.63 6.69 -6.51
C ARG A 31 7.23 7.30 -6.66
N ARG A 32 6.47 6.87 -7.67
CA ARG A 32 5.12 7.38 -7.91
C ARG A 32 4.16 6.92 -6.81
N GLU A 33 4.20 5.63 -6.47
CA GLU A 33 3.40 5.03 -5.41
C GLU A 33 3.75 5.64 -4.05
N ALA A 34 5.05 5.84 -3.79
CA ALA A 34 5.55 6.53 -2.61
C ALA A 34 4.98 7.97 -2.48
N ALA A 35 5.05 8.77 -3.56
CA ALA A 35 4.54 10.14 -3.56
C ALA A 35 3.01 10.20 -3.33
N LEU A 36 2.26 9.27 -3.94
CA LEU A 36 0.82 9.16 -3.74
C LEU A 36 0.48 8.77 -2.29
N ALA A 37 1.19 7.79 -1.73
CA ALA A 37 1.01 7.34 -0.35
C ALA A 37 1.31 8.48 0.64
N ARG A 38 2.43 9.20 0.46
CA ARG A 38 2.82 10.34 1.29
C ARG A 38 1.77 11.44 1.28
N THR A 39 1.32 11.83 0.10
CA THR A 39 0.29 12.89 -0.06
C THR A 39 -1.02 12.48 0.61
N ALA A 40 -1.46 11.25 0.40
CA ALA A 40 -2.68 10.73 1.02
C ALA A 40 -2.58 10.66 2.55
N ALA A 41 -1.44 10.21 3.07
CA ALA A 41 -1.19 10.10 4.51
C ALA A 41 -1.18 11.47 5.19
N THR A 42 -0.45 12.44 4.65
CA THR A 42 -0.42 13.81 5.18
C THR A 42 -1.81 14.45 5.15
N ALA A 43 -2.57 14.25 4.07
CA ALA A 43 -3.94 14.77 3.99
C ALA A 43 -4.91 14.09 4.97
N ALA A 44 -4.73 12.79 5.27
CA ALA A 44 -5.54 12.09 6.27
C ALA A 44 -5.17 12.54 7.69
N TYR A 45 -3.87 12.59 8.00
CA TYR A 45 -3.33 13.01 9.29
C TYR A 45 -3.71 14.46 9.63
N SER A 46 -3.61 15.39 8.67
CA SER A 46 -3.84 16.82 8.95
C SER A 46 -5.32 17.19 9.06
N ARG A 47 -6.23 16.44 8.42
CA ARG A 47 -7.66 16.81 8.33
C ARG A 47 -8.56 16.10 9.32
N SER A 48 -8.12 14.97 9.89
CA SER A 48 -9.00 14.11 10.67
C SER A 48 -8.22 13.41 11.78
N TRP A 49 -8.39 13.88 13.00
CA TRP A 49 -7.85 13.28 14.24
C TRP A 49 -8.91 12.42 14.95
N ASP A 50 -9.74 11.75 14.15
CA ASP A 50 -10.84 10.91 14.58
C ASP A 50 -10.67 9.49 14.03
N ASP A 51 -11.62 8.61 14.35
CA ASP A 51 -11.60 7.23 13.86
C ASP A 51 -11.69 7.14 12.33
N ARG A 52 -12.23 8.16 11.65
CA ARG A 52 -12.24 8.21 10.16
C ARG A 52 -10.83 8.47 9.62
N GLY A 53 -10.07 9.36 10.25
CA GLY A 53 -8.65 9.58 9.96
C GLY A 53 -7.83 8.31 10.17
N ARG A 54 -8.04 7.65 11.32
CA ARG A 54 -7.42 6.36 11.66
C ARG A 54 -7.69 5.28 10.61
N ARG A 55 -8.95 5.06 10.24
CA ARG A 55 -9.33 4.07 9.21
C ARG A 55 -8.67 4.35 7.86
N LYS A 56 -8.53 5.62 7.47
CA LYS A 56 -7.84 6.01 6.22
C LYS A 56 -6.34 5.71 6.30
N LEU A 57 -5.67 6.05 7.40
CA LEU A 57 -4.25 5.74 7.58
C LEU A 57 -4.01 4.22 7.56
N LEU A 58 -4.84 3.43 8.24
CA LEU A 58 -4.78 1.97 8.18
C LEU A 58 -4.92 1.42 6.74
N ALA A 59 -5.85 1.97 5.96
CA ALA A 59 -6.02 1.56 4.56
C ALA A 59 -4.81 1.91 3.69
N ILE A 60 -4.16 3.06 3.95
CA ILE A 60 -2.92 3.46 3.27
C ILE A 60 -1.79 2.51 3.66
N SER A 61 -1.62 2.22 4.96
CA SER A 61 -0.60 1.27 5.45
C SER A 61 -0.72 -0.08 4.76
N ARG A 62 -1.91 -0.71 4.80
CA ARG A 62 -2.16 -2.01 4.14
C ARG A 62 -1.92 -2.01 2.64
N ARG A 63 -2.05 -0.85 1.98
CA ARG A 63 -1.73 -0.72 0.55
C ARG A 63 -0.22 -0.69 0.34
N ILE A 64 0.51 0.02 1.19
CA ILE A 64 1.97 0.08 1.14
C ILE A 64 2.53 -1.31 1.43
N ASP A 65 2.05 -1.99 2.48
CA ASP A 65 2.48 -3.34 2.85
C ASP A 65 2.39 -4.29 1.64
N ARG A 66 1.24 -4.33 0.94
CA ARG A 66 1.10 -5.15 -0.29
C ARG A 66 2.10 -4.80 -1.39
N LEU A 67 2.37 -3.51 -1.61
CA LEU A 67 3.35 -3.09 -2.62
C LEU A 67 4.79 -3.45 -2.20
N VAL A 68 5.07 -3.41 -0.90
CA VAL A 68 6.35 -3.81 -0.29
C VAL A 68 6.48 -5.33 -0.27
N ASP A 69 5.42 -6.09 -0.12
CA ASP A 69 5.47 -7.55 -0.17
C ASP A 69 5.62 -8.07 -1.61
N GLY A 70 5.65 -7.17 -2.60
CA GLY A 70 5.69 -7.53 -4.02
C GLY A 70 4.37 -8.14 -4.50
N GLU A 71 3.33 -8.09 -3.67
CA GLU A 71 1.98 -8.48 -4.01
C GLU A 71 1.41 -7.39 -4.92
N THR A 72 1.82 -7.46 -6.18
CA THR A 72 1.24 -6.65 -7.24
C THR A 72 -0.26 -6.96 -7.21
N PRO A 73 -1.15 -6.00 -6.86
CA PRO A 73 -2.57 -6.27 -6.94
C PRO A 73 -2.85 -6.77 -8.37
N PRO A 74 -3.72 -7.77 -8.58
CA PRO A 74 -3.99 -8.30 -9.90
C PRO A 74 -4.61 -7.18 -10.76
N ARG A 75 -3.76 -6.36 -11.37
CA ARG A 75 -4.12 -5.43 -12.42
C ARG A 75 -4.25 -6.26 -13.68
N GLY A 76 -5.46 -6.77 -13.88
CA GLY A 76 -5.85 -7.47 -15.10
C GLY A 76 -5.75 -8.98 -14.98
N ALA A 77 -6.81 -9.61 -14.45
CA ALA A 77 -7.22 -10.91 -14.97
C ALA A 77 -7.80 -10.72 -16.39
N SER A 78 -6.96 -10.27 -17.32
CA SER A 78 -7.20 -10.47 -18.75
C SER A 78 -6.63 -11.84 -19.07
N THR A 79 -7.52 -12.82 -19.03
CA THR A 79 -7.39 -14.10 -19.73
C THR A 79 -7.13 -13.84 -21.22
N ARG A 80 -5.86 -13.66 -21.58
CA ARG A 80 -5.40 -13.89 -22.95
C ARG A 80 -3.92 -14.25 -22.96
N SER A 81 -3.60 -15.38 -22.33
CA SER A 81 -2.41 -16.13 -22.74
C SER A 81 -2.77 -16.86 -24.04
N ILE A 82 -2.37 -16.23 -25.14
CA ILE A 82 -2.25 -16.85 -26.45
C ILE A 82 -1.32 -18.05 -26.29
N GLN A 83 -1.87 -19.27 -26.41
CA GLN A 83 -1.07 -20.47 -26.62
C GLN A 83 -0.64 -20.49 -28.08
N VAL A 84 0.50 -19.85 -28.36
CA VAL A 84 1.29 -20.11 -29.57
C VAL A 84 2.47 -20.95 -29.13
N GLY A 85 2.31 -22.26 -29.34
CA GLY A 85 3.38 -23.24 -29.31
C GLY A 85 3.22 -24.07 -30.58
N ASP A 86 3.60 -23.46 -31.70
CA ASP A 86 3.72 -24.12 -32.98
C ASP A 86 4.84 -25.19 -32.87
N SER A 87 4.51 -26.39 -33.36
CA SER A 87 5.33 -27.36 -34.10
C SER A 87 6.84 -27.42 -33.83
N VAL A 88 7.39 -28.65 -33.65
CA VAL A 88 8.40 -29.26 -34.56
C VAL A 88 9.07 -30.55 -34.00
N THR A 89 9.10 -31.57 -34.89
CA THR A 89 9.97 -32.77 -35.00
C THR A 89 9.59 -34.09 -34.33
N ALA A 90 9.29 -35.09 -35.18
CA ALA A 90 10.05 -36.35 -35.39
C ALA A 90 9.11 -37.36 -36.08
N ARG A 91 9.16 -37.44 -37.42
CA ARG A 91 9.93 -38.40 -38.24
C ARG A 91 9.26 -39.78 -38.33
#